data_AF-A0A353BWB6-F1
#
_entry.id   AF-A0A353BWB6-F1
#
_cell.length_a   1.000
_cell.length_b   1.000
_cell.length_c   1.000
_cell.angle_alpha   90.00
_cell.angle_beta   90.00
_cell.angle_gamma   90.00
#
_symmetry.space_group_name_H-M   'P 1'
#
loop_
_entity.id
_entity.type
_entity.pdbx_description
1 polymer ?
#
loop_
_entity_poly.entity_id
_entity_poly.type
_entity_poly.pdbx_seq_one_letter_code
_entity_poly.pdbx_strand_id
1 'polypeptide(L)'
;MKWRMTRHGKEEIFTNLDQIYRAMEVGLVITIDNGIKALALVAAENERYNQHIFPFLLNHLRTCRLREIPQHAEKTVVAVNVQNKERFLEVLEQRQSDLTASQRVRIKKIYKEIGKLGVNSHA
;
A
#
# COMPACT_ATOMS: atom_id res chain seq x y z
N MET A 1 4.22 -17.77 -9.24
CA MET A 1 4.69 -18.14 -7.88
C MET A 1 4.14 -17.13 -6.87
N LYS A 2 3.21 -17.51 -5.99
CA LYS A 2 2.58 -16.63 -4.99
C LYS A 2 3.38 -16.73 -3.70
N TRP A 3 4.20 -15.71 -3.40
CA TRP A 3 4.95 -15.64 -2.14
C TRP A 3 3.96 -15.59 -0.97
N ARG A 4 4.11 -16.51 -0.01
CA ARG A 4 3.33 -16.56 1.22
C ARG A 4 4.25 -16.25 2.39
N MET A 5 4.14 -15.04 2.93
CA MET A 5 4.88 -14.60 4.11
C MET A 5 4.28 -15.25 5.37
N THR A 6 5.11 -15.85 6.20
CA THR A 6 4.70 -16.47 7.46
C THR A 6 4.51 -15.40 8.54
N ARG A 7 3.78 -15.73 9.62
CA ARG A 7 3.54 -14.80 10.74
C ARG A 7 4.85 -14.32 11.39
N HIS A 8 5.83 -15.22 11.60
CA HIS A 8 7.14 -14.85 12.16
C HIS A 8 7.89 -13.84 11.28
N GLY A 9 7.87 -14.02 9.95
CA GLY A 9 8.49 -13.06 9.04
C GLY A 9 7.85 -11.67 9.06
N LYS A 10 6.56 -11.56 9.43
CA LYS A 10 5.90 -10.26 9.58
C LYS A 10 6.38 -9.51 10.83
N GLU A 11 6.56 -10.20 11.95
CA GLU A 11 7.10 -9.62 13.19
C GLU A 11 8.56 -9.16 12.98
N GLU A 12 9.38 -9.95 12.29
CA GLU A 12 10.75 -9.57 11.96
C GLU A 12 10.82 -8.29 11.12
N ILE A 13 9.95 -8.18 10.09
CA ILE A 13 9.82 -6.96 9.28
C ILE A 13 9.39 -5.77 10.15
N PHE A 14 8.39 -5.97 11.01
CA PHE A 14 7.87 -4.92 11.89
C PHE A 14 8.93 -4.42 12.88
N THR A 15 9.77 -5.31 13.40
CA THR A 15 10.85 -4.95 14.34
C THR A 15 11.99 -4.19 13.63
N ASN A 16 12.13 -4.31 12.31
CA ASN A 16 13.21 -3.72 11.52
C ASN A 16 12.74 -2.61 10.56
N LEU A 17 11.59 -1.96 10.82
CA LEU A 17 11.02 -0.96 9.90
C LEU A 17 12.00 0.15 9.52
N ASP A 18 12.76 0.69 10.46
CA ASP A 18 13.71 1.78 10.18
C ASP A 18 14.83 1.38 9.21
N GLN A 19 15.27 0.12 9.26
CA GLN A 19 16.28 -0.39 8.32
C GLN A 19 15.66 -0.56 6.93
N ILE A 20 14.42 -1.04 6.87
CA ILE A 20 13.68 -1.24 5.63
C ILE A 20 13.39 0.11 4.96
N TYR A 21 12.94 1.12 5.72
CA TYR A 21 12.68 2.47 5.19
C TYR A 21 13.94 3.08 4.59
N ARG A 22 15.07 3.02 5.32
CA ARG A 22 16.37 3.49 4.81
C ARG A 22 16.81 2.76 3.55
N ALA A 23 16.63 1.44 3.50
CA ALA A 23 16.96 0.64 2.32
C ALA A 23 16.09 1.01 1.10
N MET A 24 14.82 1.41 1.33
CA MET A 24 13.93 1.86 0.27
C MET A 24 14.26 3.27 -0.24
N GLU A 25 14.79 4.16 0.61
CA GLU A 25 15.18 5.52 0.23
C GLU A 25 16.33 5.56 -0.78
N VAL A 26 17.34 4.70 -0.58
CA VAL A 26 18.53 4.62 -1.46
C VAL A 26 18.47 3.45 -2.46
N GLY A 27 17.44 2.62 -2.33
CA GLY A 27 17.29 1.39 -3.10
C GLY A 27 16.91 1.61 -4.56
N LEU A 28 17.19 0.62 -5.38
CA LEU A 28 16.71 0.58 -6.76
C LEU A 28 15.20 0.33 -6.81
N VAL A 29 14.61 0.48 -8.00
CA VAL A 29 13.18 0.26 -8.25
C VAL A 29 12.70 -1.11 -7.72
N ILE A 30 13.51 -2.18 -7.86
CA ILE A 30 13.15 -3.50 -7.36
C ILE A 30 13.09 -3.58 -5.82
N THR A 31 13.97 -2.84 -5.13
CA THR A 31 13.99 -2.75 -3.66
C THR A 31 12.73 -2.04 -3.17
N ILE A 32 12.39 -0.91 -3.80
CA ILE A 32 11.19 -0.13 -3.47
C ILE A 32 9.93 -0.97 -3.73
N ASP A 33 9.85 -1.60 -4.90
CA ASP A 33 8.68 -2.38 -5.33
C ASP A 33 8.40 -3.57 -4.39
N ASN A 34 9.45 -4.28 -3.97
CA ASN A 34 9.35 -5.36 -2.99
C ASN A 34 9.09 -4.85 -1.58
N GLY A 35 9.71 -3.72 -1.20
CA GLY A 35 9.50 -3.07 0.09
C GLY A 35 8.04 -2.68 0.31
N ILE A 36 7.42 -2.00 -0.67
CA ILE A 36 5.99 -1.64 -0.61
C ILE A 36 5.10 -2.87 -0.47
N LYS A 37 5.38 -3.93 -1.23
CA LYS A 37 4.62 -5.18 -1.13
C LYS A 37 4.76 -5.81 0.26
N ALA A 38 5.97 -5.90 0.79
CA ALA A 38 6.23 -6.49 2.09
C ALA A 38 5.54 -5.68 3.21
N LEU A 39 5.76 -4.37 3.23
CA LEU A 39 5.18 -3.45 4.20
C LEU A 39 3.64 -3.48 4.17
N ALA A 40 3.02 -3.48 2.99
CA ALA A 40 1.56 -3.59 2.89
C ALA A 40 1.03 -4.91 3.46
N LEU A 41 1.70 -6.04 3.22
CA LEU A 41 1.31 -7.34 3.78
C LEU A 41 1.48 -7.42 5.31
N VAL A 42 2.44 -6.70 5.87
CA VAL A 42 2.60 -6.58 7.33
C VAL A 42 1.53 -5.65 7.89
N ALA A 43 1.32 -4.48 7.29
CA ALA A 43 0.29 -3.53 7.68
C ALA A 43 -1.14 -4.13 7.63
N ALA A 44 -1.37 -5.15 6.81
CA ALA A 44 -2.65 -5.85 6.71
C ALA A 44 -2.89 -6.88 7.83
N GLU A 45 -1.88 -7.25 8.62
CA GLU A 45 -1.98 -8.32 9.61
C GLU A 45 -2.82 -7.94 10.83
N ASN A 46 -2.61 -6.74 11.37
CA ASN A 46 -3.31 -6.24 12.54
C ASN A 46 -3.24 -4.71 12.63
N GLU A 47 -4.08 -4.15 13.48
CA GLU A 47 -4.22 -2.70 13.64
C GLU A 47 -2.94 -2.02 14.13
N ARG A 48 -2.19 -2.64 15.06
CA ARG A 48 -0.91 -2.10 15.55
C ARG A 48 0.06 -1.88 14.39
N TYR A 49 0.30 -2.91 13.59
CA TYR A 49 1.21 -2.79 12.45
C TYR A 49 0.70 -1.78 11.43
N ASN A 50 -0.61 -1.75 11.19
CA ASN A 50 -1.24 -0.81 10.27
C ASN A 50 -0.95 0.64 10.69
N GLN A 51 -1.20 0.99 11.96
CA GLN A 51 -1.03 2.34 12.48
C GLN A 51 0.40 2.87 12.31
N HIS A 52 1.40 1.99 12.43
CA HIS A 52 2.81 2.35 12.26
C HIS A 52 3.26 2.40 10.78
N ILE A 53 2.82 1.45 9.95
CA ILE A 53 3.33 1.30 8.58
C ILE A 53 2.52 2.10 7.55
N PHE A 54 1.20 2.19 7.72
CA PHE A 54 0.33 2.81 6.73
C PHE A 54 0.64 4.28 6.44
N PRO A 55 1.05 5.12 7.42
CA PRO A 55 1.50 6.48 7.15
C PRO A 55 2.66 6.55 6.15
N PHE A 56 3.62 5.62 6.24
CA PHE A 56 4.74 5.53 5.29
C PHE A 56 4.25 5.16 3.88
N LEU A 57 3.34 4.19 3.77
CA LEU A 57 2.76 3.77 2.48
C LEU A 57 1.98 4.91 1.82
N LEU A 58 1.20 5.68 2.59
CA LEU A 58 0.50 6.87 2.07
C LEU A 58 1.48 7.95 1.61
N ASN A 59 2.52 8.23 2.40
CA ASN A 59 3.52 9.22 2.02
C ASN A 59 4.23 8.81 0.71
N HIS A 60 4.59 7.54 0.59
CA HIS A 60 5.16 7.00 -0.66
C HIS A 60 4.23 7.18 -1.86
N LEU A 61 2.93 6.93 -1.70
CA LEU A 61 1.94 7.17 -2.77
C LEU A 61 1.76 8.65 -3.11
N ARG A 62 2.08 9.58 -2.21
CA ARG A 62 2.10 11.03 -2.52
C ARG A 62 3.33 11.47 -3.30
N THR A 63 4.47 10.80 -3.12
CA THR A 63 5.78 11.27 -3.63
C THR A 63 6.39 10.41 -4.74
N CYS A 64 5.99 9.14 -4.87
CA CYS A 64 6.54 8.25 -5.90
C CYS A 64 6.23 8.73 -7.33
N ARG A 65 6.98 8.19 -8.30
CA ARG A 65 6.86 8.59 -9.71
C ARG A 65 5.47 8.25 -10.23
N LEU A 66 4.90 9.12 -11.08
CA LEU A 66 3.54 8.95 -11.61
C LEU A 66 3.28 7.55 -12.20
N ARG A 67 4.26 6.99 -12.90
CA ARG A 67 4.16 5.66 -13.52
C ARG A 67 4.06 4.49 -12.53
N GLU A 68 4.50 4.70 -11.30
CA GLU A 68 4.56 3.68 -10.24
C GLU A 68 3.29 3.68 -9.37
N ILE A 69 2.54 4.81 -9.35
CA ILE A 69 1.34 4.96 -8.51
C ILE A 69 0.38 3.79 -8.66
N PRO A 70 -0.04 3.35 -9.86
CA PRO A 70 -1.03 2.29 -9.96
C PRO A 70 -0.52 0.96 -9.38
N GLN A 71 0.74 0.62 -9.64
CA GLN A 71 1.35 -0.61 -9.13
C GLN A 71 1.51 -0.59 -7.62
N HIS A 72 1.99 0.53 -7.06
CA HIS A 72 2.15 0.66 -5.62
C HIS A 72 0.81 0.74 -4.89
N ALA A 73 -0.21 1.37 -5.49
CA ALA A 73 -1.57 1.41 -4.96
C ALA A 73 -2.22 0.01 -4.94
N GLU A 74 -2.08 -0.76 -6.02
CA GLU A 74 -2.54 -2.16 -6.10
C GLU A 74 -1.90 -3.05 -5.03
N LYS A 75 -0.67 -2.76 -4.63
CA LYS A 75 0.01 -3.48 -3.54
C LYS A 75 -0.45 -2.99 -2.16
N THR A 76 -0.69 -1.70 -2.02
CA THR A 76 -1.05 -1.07 -0.75
C THR A 76 -2.50 -1.36 -0.35
N VAL A 77 -3.39 -1.62 -1.31
CA VAL A 77 -4.83 -1.82 -1.07
C VAL A 77 -5.14 -2.91 -0.03
N VAL A 78 -4.29 -3.94 0.08
CA VAL A 78 -4.46 -5.02 1.07
C VAL A 78 -4.36 -4.53 2.52
N ALA A 79 -3.71 -3.39 2.76
CA ALA A 79 -3.58 -2.76 4.07
C ALA A 79 -4.67 -1.71 4.34
N VAL A 80 -5.60 -1.51 3.40
CA VAL A 80 -6.69 -0.54 3.55
C VAL A 80 -7.80 -1.15 4.40
N ASN A 81 -8.26 -0.42 5.39
CA ASN A 81 -9.35 -0.78 6.30
C ASN A 81 -10.32 0.40 6.48
N VAL A 82 -11.36 0.21 7.28
CA VAL A 82 -12.39 1.24 7.52
C VAL A 82 -11.84 2.53 8.12
N GLN A 83 -10.75 2.48 8.90
CA GLN A 83 -10.18 3.65 9.58
C GLN A 83 -9.29 4.50 8.65
N ASN A 84 -8.66 3.89 7.64
CA ASN A 84 -7.65 4.55 6.82
C ASN A 84 -8.06 4.73 5.34
N LYS A 85 -9.20 4.14 4.95
CA LYS A 85 -9.74 4.16 3.58
C LYS A 85 -9.85 5.56 2.99
N GLU A 86 -10.42 6.51 3.74
CA GLU A 86 -10.63 7.87 3.22
C GLU A 86 -9.31 8.55 2.89
N ARG A 87 -8.31 8.45 3.78
CA ARG A 87 -6.96 8.99 3.56
C ARG A 87 -6.27 8.36 2.36
N PHE A 88 -6.51 7.07 2.10
CA PHE A 88 -5.97 6.39 0.93
C PHE A 88 -6.63 6.89 -0.36
N LEU A 89 -7.96 7.01 -0.38
CA LEU A 89 -8.70 7.51 -1.53
C LEU A 89 -8.32 8.97 -1.86
N GLU A 90 -8.20 9.82 -0.84
CA GLU A 90 -7.79 11.21 -0.98
C GLU A 90 -6.43 11.33 -1.69
N VAL A 91 -5.43 10.51 -1.30
CA VAL A 91 -4.12 10.50 -1.95
C VAL A 91 -4.21 10.07 -3.41
N LEU A 92 -5.01 9.04 -3.73
CA LEU A 92 -5.17 8.60 -5.10
C LEU A 92 -5.87 9.66 -5.96
N GLU A 93 -6.88 10.34 -5.41
CA GLU A 93 -7.61 11.39 -6.09
C GLU A 93 -6.72 12.60 -6.39
N GLN A 94 -5.94 13.05 -5.41
CA GLN A 94 -4.96 14.15 -5.57
C GLN A 94 -3.93 13.87 -6.67
N ARG A 95 -3.55 12.60 -6.86
CA ARG A 95 -2.58 12.21 -7.90
C ARG A 95 -3.24 11.87 -9.25
N GLN A 96 -4.56 11.73 -9.31
CA GLN A 96 -5.27 11.16 -10.46
C GLN A 96 -5.26 12.06 -11.71
N SER A 97 -5.21 13.38 -11.52
CA SER A 97 -5.15 14.37 -12.61
C SER A 97 -3.95 14.14 -13.52
N ASP A 98 -2.83 13.74 -12.93
CA ASP A 98 -1.53 13.65 -13.61
C ASP A 98 -1.29 12.29 -14.27
N LEU A 99 -2.24 11.36 -14.09
CA LEU A 99 -2.13 10.00 -14.64
C LEU A 99 -2.50 9.95 -16.12
N THR A 100 -1.98 8.96 -16.83
CA THR A 100 -2.45 8.63 -18.19
C THR A 100 -3.82 7.94 -18.13
N ALA A 101 -4.50 7.84 -19.28
CA ALA A 101 -5.77 7.12 -19.37
C ALA A 101 -5.66 5.66 -18.91
N SER A 102 -4.58 4.95 -19.28
CA SER A 102 -4.36 3.55 -18.88
C SER A 102 -4.11 3.41 -17.37
N GLN A 103 -3.38 4.35 -16.77
CA GLN A 103 -3.15 4.39 -15.32
C GLN A 103 -4.44 4.67 -14.56
N ARG A 104 -5.29 5.60 -15.02
CA ARG A 104 -6.61 5.87 -14.43
C ARG A 104 -7.52 4.64 -14.46
N VAL A 105 -7.46 3.81 -15.50
CA VAL A 105 -8.24 2.55 -15.54
C VAL A 105 -7.85 1.61 -14.40
N ARG A 106 -6.55 1.52 -14.06
CA ARG A 106 -6.06 0.71 -12.93
C ARG A 106 -6.55 1.28 -11.60
N ILE A 107 -6.43 2.59 -11.39
CA ILE A 107 -6.94 3.27 -10.19
C ILE A 107 -8.45 3.08 -9.99
N LYS A 108 -9.25 3.17 -11.07
CA LYS A 108 -10.70 2.91 -11.00
C LYS A 108 -11.03 1.49 -10.53
N LYS A 109 -10.19 0.49 -10.81
CA LYS A 109 -10.39 -0.88 -10.28
C LYS A 109 -10.19 -0.93 -8.77
N ILE A 110 -9.19 -0.21 -8.26
CA ILE A 110 -8.93 -0.10 -6.82
C ILE A 110 -10.13 0.55 -6.09
N TYR A 111 -10.72 1.62 -6.65
CA TYR A 111 -11.92 2.22 -6.06
C TYR A 111 -13.09 1.23 -5.96
N LYS A 112 -13.28 0.38 -6.97
CA LYS A 112 -14.30 -0.67 -6.94
C LYS A 112 -14.01 -1.74 -5.88
N GLU A 113 -12.74 -2.09 -5.67
CA GLU A 113 -12.33 -3.03 -4.62
C GLU A 113 -12.61 -2.44 -3.23
N ILE A 114 -12.21 -1.21 -3.00
CA ILE A 114 -12.41 -0.48 -1.74
C ILE A 114 -13.90 -0.20 -1.47
N GLY A 115 -14.71 0.03 -2.50
CA GLY A 115 -16.16 0.20 -2.37
C GLY A 115 -16.85 -0.99 -1.69
N LYS A 116 -16.31 -2.20 -1.87
CA LYS A 116 -16.83 -3.43 -1.24
C LYS A 116 -16.52 -3.52 0.26
N LEU A 117 -15.54 -2.78 0.77
CA LEU A 117 -15.14 -2.81 2.19
C LEU A 117 -16.25 -2.29 3.13
N GLY A 118 -17.23 -1.53 2.62
CA GLY A 118 -18.40 -1.09 3.39
C GLY A 118 -19.63 -2.00 3.26
N VAL A 119 -19.55 -3.09 2.48
CA VAL A 119 -20.69 -3.98 2.18
C VAL A 119 -20.59 -5.32 2.94
N ASN A 120 -19.43 -5.65 3.51
CA ASN A 120 -19.19 -6.92 4.20
C ASN A 120 -19.05 -6.76 5.72
N SER A 121 -20.05 -6.15 6.35
CA SER A 121 -20.35 -6.38 7.77
C SER A 121 -21.67 -7.13 7.79
N HIS A 122 -21.63 -8.42 8.17
CA HIS A 122 -22.70 -9.44 8.12
C HIS A 122 -22.70 -10.33 6.87
N ALA A 123 -21.82 -11.33 6.90
CA ALA A 123 -22.10 -12.69 6.44
C ALA A 123 -21.31 -13.67 7.30
#